data_AF-A0A134C983-F1
#
_entry.id   AF-A0A134C983-F1
#
_cell.length_a   1.000
_cell.length_b   1.000
_cell.length_c   1.000
_cell.angle_alpha   90.00
_cell.angle_beta   90.00
_cell.angle_gamma   90.00
#
_symmetry.space_group_name_H-M   'P 1'
#
loop_
_entity.id
_entity.type
_entity.pdbx_description
1 polymer ?
#
loop_
_entity_poly.entity_id
_entity_poly.type
_entity_poly.pdbx_seq_one_letter_code
_entity_poly.pdbx_strand_id
1 'polypeptide(L)'
;MTMSEKITQFVIVICIAAIMTALGNIIDGKHLLGPSLVGVFVIAGLAIIGAIISYLPVANRFPMVFWVSLVGVIASLPIMPGQAWIIAQTKEVTFLATTTPVLAYAGLSLGKDLGAFRRLSWRIIPVALAVTAGTFICAAAVAHFVLHMQGVI
;
A
#
# COMPACT_ATOMS: atom_id res chain seq x y z
N MET A 1 -17.95 7.89 14.95
CA MET A 1 -17.71 6.46 14.75
C MET A 1 -17.12 5.85 15.99
N THR A 2 -17.74 4.78 16.50
CA THR A 2 -17.19 3.95 17.57
C THR A 2 -15.93 3.21 17.06
N MET A 3 -15.07 2.74 17.97
CA MET A 3 -13.86 2.00 17.60
C MET A 3 -14.19 0.74 16.78
N SER A 4 -15.28 0.06 17.18
CA SER A 4 -15.79 -1.12 16.47
C SER A 4 -16.12 -0.82 15.01
N GLU A 5 -16.77 0.31 14.72
CA GLU A 5 -17.14 0.67 13.34
C GLU A 5 -15.90 0.93 12.46
N LYS A 6 -14.83 1.51 13.02
CA LYS A 6 -13.60 1.79 12.27
C LYS A 6 -12.87 0.50 11.90
N ILE A 7 -12.79 -0.46 12.83
CA ILE A 7 -12.21 -1.77 12.56
C ILE A 7 -13.05 -2.51 11.53
N THR A 8 -14.38 -2.52 11.67
CA THR A 8 -15.27 -3.19 10.71
C THR A 8 -15.11 -2.62 9.30
N GLN A 9 -15.10 -1.29 9.15
CA GLN A 9 -14.87 -0.66 7.85
C GLN A 9 -13.50 -1.02 7.27
N PHE A 10 -12.46 -1.00 8.09
CA PHE A 10 -11.11 -1.35 7.65
C PHE A 10 -11.02 -2.82 7.17
N VAL A 11 -11.62 -3.75 7.91
CA VAL A 11 -11.68 -5.17 7.53
C VAL A 11 -12.45 -5.35 6.21
N ILE A 12 -13.58 -4.66 6.04
CA ILE A 12 -14.35 -4.70 4.77
C ILE A 12 -13.49 -4.20 3.61
N VAL A 13 -12.79 -3.07 3.79
CA VAL A 13 -11.91 -2.49 2.75
C VAL A 13 -10.77 -3.46 2.41
N ILE A 14 -10.13 -4.08 3.41
CA ILE A 14 -9.10 -5.10 3.18
C ILE A 14 -9.67 -6.31 2.44
N CYS A 15 -10.84 -6.82 2.81
CA CYS A 15 -11.44 -7.96 2.14
C CYS A 15 -11.72 -7.66 0.66
N ILE A 16 -12.27 -6.49 0.36
CA ILE A 16 -12.51 -6.05 -1.03
C ILE A 16 -11.16 -5.92 -1.77
N ALA A 17 -10.17 -5.26 -1.16
CA ALA A 17 -8.85 -5.11 -1.76
C ALA A 17 -8.16 -6.46 -2.00
N ALA A 18 -8.30 -7.42 -1.09
CA ALA A 18 -7.78 -8.77 -1.21
C ALA A 18 -8.44 -9.53 -2.37
N ILE A 19 -9.77 -9.46 -2.49
CA ILE A 19 -10.49 -10.08 -3.62
C ILE A 19 -10.05 -9.46 -4.95
N MET A 20 -9.98 -8.12 -5.02
CA MET A 20 -9.53 -7.42 -6.23
C MET A 20 -8.08 -7.75 -6.59
N THR A 21 -7.20 -7.85 -5.59
CA THR A 21 -5.79 -8.22 -5.78
C THR A 21 -5.68 -9.67 -6.24
N ALA A 22 -6.44 -10.59 -5.63
CA ALA A 22 -6.48 -11.98 -6.06
C ALA A 22 -6.89 -12.07 -7.52
N LEU A 23 -8.02 -11.45 -7.91
CA LEU A 23 -8.49 -11.41 -9.30
C LEU A 23 -7.46 -10.79 -10.25
N GLY A 24 -6.83 -9.68 -9.86
CA GLY A 24 -5.77 -9.05 -10.64
C GLY A 24 -4.57 -9.98 -10.88
N ASN A 25 -4.24 -10.81 -9.88
CA ASN A 25 -3.16 -11.78 -10.00
C ASN A 25 -3.51 -12.95 -10.94
N ILE A 26 -4.78 -13.38 -10.97
CA ILE A 26 -5.27 -14.38 -11.94
C ILE A 26 -5.13 -13.86 -13.36
N ILE A 27 -5.52 -12.60 -13.57
CA ILE A 27 -5.53 -11.97 -14.90
C ILE A 27 -4.10 -11.76 -15.42
N ASP A 28 -3.11 -11.55 -14.54
CA ASP A 28 -1.69 -11.46 -14.91
C ASP A 28 -1.13 -12.80 -15.43
N GLY A 29 -1.78 -13.93 -15.16
CA GLY A 29 -1.51 -15.24 -15.79
C GLY A 29 -0.16 -15.89 -15.45
N LYS A 30 0.66 -15.26 -14.59
CA LYS A 30 2.03 -15.68 -14.25
C LYS A 30 2.14 -16.55 -12.99
N HIS A 31 1.10 -16.58 -12.15
CA HIS A 31 1.14 -17.25 -10.84
C HIS A 31 -0.04 -18.22 -10.67
N LEU A 32 0.17 -19.34 -9.97
CA LEU A 32 -0.89 -20.32 -9.68
C LEU A 32 -1.91 -19.74 -8.69
N LEU A 33 -3.19 -20.07 -8.88
CA LEU A 33 -4.31 -19.57 -8.05
C LEU A 33 -4.15 -19.87 -6.56
N GLY A 34 -3.69 -21.08 -6.22
CA GLY A 34 -3.54 -21.53 -4.83
C GLY A 34 -2.50 -20.71 -4.05
N PRO A 35 -1.22 -20.70 -4.48
CA PRO A 35 -0.16 -19.92 -3.83
C PRO A 35 -0.45 -18.41 -3.77
N SER A 36 -1.03 -17.86 -4.84
CA SER A 36 -1.41 -16.44 -4.92
C SER A 36 -2.42 -16.05 -3.82
N LEU A 37 -3.41 -16.91 -3.57
CA LEU A 37 -4.44 -16.65 -2.57
C LEU A 37 -3.80 -16.58 -1.17
N VAL A 38 -2.91 -17.52 -0.87
CA VAL A 38 -2.17 -17.56 0.40
C VAL A 38 -1.32 -16.30 0.57
N GLY A 39 -0.61 -15.88 -0.47
CA GLY A 39 0.14 -14.63 -0.47
C GLY A 39 -0.71 -13.40 -0.15
N VAL A 40 -1.87 -13.27 -0.80
CA VAL A 40 -2.81 -12.17 -0.52
C VAL A 40 -3.32 -12.21 0.93
N PHE A 41 -3.63 -13.39 1.46
CA PHE A 41 -4.03 -13.55 2.86
C PHE A 41 -2.90 -13.17 3.84
N VAL A 42 -1.65 -13.52 3.55
CA VAL A 42 -0.50 -13.13 4.37
C VAL A 42 -0.34 -11.61 4.40
N ILE A 43 -0.41 -10.96 3.24
CA ILE A 43 -0.33 -9.49 3.14
C ILE A 43 -1.50 -8.83 3.90
N ALA A 44 -2.72 -9.35 3.74
CA ALA A 44 -3.90 -8.86 4.47
C ALA A 44 -3.75 -9.03 5.99
N GLY A 45 -3.20 -10.16 6.45
CA GLY A 45 -2.93 -10.42 7.86
C GLY A 45 -1.92 -9.43 8.45
N LEU A 46 -0.82 -9.17 7.74
CA LEU A 46 0.18 -8.17 8.13
C LEU A 46 -0.45 -6.76 8.20
N ALA A 47 -1.31 -6.41 7.25
CA ALA A 47 -2.01 -5.13 7.25
C ALA A 47 -3.00 -5.00 8.43
N ILE A 48 -3.71 -6.07 8.80
CA ILE A 48 -4.58 -6.09 9.99
C ILE A 48 -3.76 -5.89 11.27
N ILE A 49 -2.63 -6.59 11.41
CA ILE A 49 -1.75 -6.44 12.57
C ILE A 49 -1.27 -4.98 12.68
N GLY A 50 -0.78 -4.40 11.58
CA GLY A 50 -0.35 -3.00 11.54
C GLY A 50 -1.48 -2.02 11.87
N ALA A 51 -2.70 -2.29 11.42
CA ALA A 51 -3.85 -1.47 11.72
C ALA A 51 -4.28 -1.55 13.19
N ILE A 52 -4.30 -2.76 13.78
CA ILE A 52 -4.57 -2.94 15.21
C ILE A 52 -3.56 -2.15 16.04
N ILE A 53 -2.27 -2.19 15.67
CA ILE A 53 -1.23 -1.40 16.33
C ILE A 53 -1.52 0.10 16.20
N SER A 54 -1.90 0.58 15.01
CA SER A 54 -2.20 1.99 14.79
C SER A 54 -3.35 2.53 15.66
N TYR A 55 -4.26 1.66 16.07
CA TYR A 55 -5.39 2.03 16.93
C TYR A 55 -5.05 2.09 18.42
N LEU A 56 -3.85 1.66 18.84
CA LEU A 56 -3.40 1.80 20.21
C LEU A 56 -3.25 3.29 20.60
N PRO A 57 -3.55 3.66 21.85
CA PRO A 57 -3.60 5.06 22.29
C PRO A 57 -2.27 5.83 22.12
N VAL A 58 -1.13 5.14 22.19
CA VAL A 58 0.21 5.72 21.98
C VAL A 58 0.56 5.84 20.48
N ALA A 59 0.03 4.94 19.66
CA ALA A 59 0.38 4.78 18.25
C ALA A 59 -0.50 5.63 17.31
N ASN A 60 -1.67 6.08 17.77
CA ASN A 60 -2.64 6.89 17.01
C ASN A 60 -2.14 8.30 16.64
N ARG A 61 -0.94 8.70 17.06
CA ARG A 61 -0.28 9.95 16.63
C ARG A 61 0.27 9.85 15.20
N PHE A 62 0.56 8.64 14.73
CA PHE A 62 1.12 8.39 13.41
C PHE A 62 0.06 7.85 12.45
N PRO A 63 0.20 8.12 11.14
CA PRO A 63 -0.72 7.58 10.15
C PRO A 63 -0.69 6.04 10.18
N MET A 64 -1.85 5.40 9.99
CA MET A 64 -1.95 3.93 9.98
C MET A 64 -0.98 3.26 9.01
N VAL A 65 -0.77 3.88 7.84
CA VAL A 65 0.14 3.40 6.80
C VAL A 65 1.56 3.21 7.32
N PHE A 66 2.02 4.05 8.26
CA PHE A 66 3.33 3.93 8.89
C PHE A 66 3.46 2.64 9.72
N TRP A 67 2.42 2.28 10.48
CA TRP A 67 2.44 1.05 11.28
C TRP A 67 2.34 -0.21 10.41
N VAL A 68 1.52 -0.15 9.35
CA VAL A 68 1.41 -1.24 8.38
C VAL A 68 2.74 -1.48 7.66
N SER A 69 3.42 -0.42 7.20
CA SER A 69 4.73 -0.56 6.56
C SER A 69 5.80 -1.06 7.51
N LEU A 70 5.80 -0.59 8.76
CA LEU A 70 6.75 -1.04 9.78
C LEU A 70 6.59 -2.53 10.08
N VAL A 71 5.35 -3.02 10.23
CA VAL A 71 5.07 -4.45 10.42
C VAL A 71 5.56 -5.27 9.23
N GLY A 72 5.33 -4.80 8.00
CA GLY A 72 5.83 -5.45 6.78
C GLY A 72 7.35 -5.54 6.72
N VAL A 73 8.04 -4.47 7.11
CA VAL A 73 9.52 -4.46 7.20
C VAL A 73 10.00 -5.45 8.26
N ILE A 74 9.45 -5.41 9.47
CA ILE A 74 9.82 -6.31 10.57
C ILE A 74 9.61 -7.77 10.17
N ALA A 75 8.48 -8.08 9.52
CA ALA A 75 8.17 -9.42 9.04
C ALA A 75 9.13 -9.92 7.94
N SER A 76 9.80 -9.00 7.26
CA SER A 76 10.77 -9.30 6.19
C SER A 76 12.23 -9.30 6.68
N LEU A 77 12.48 -9.03 7.97
CA LEU A 77 13.84 -9.03 8.51
C LEU A 77 14.39 -10.45 8.64
N PRO A 78 15.71 -10.66 8.41
CA PRO A 78 16.33 -11.98 8.47
C PRO A 78 16.24 -12.65 9.85
N ILE A 79 16.03 -11.86 10.90
CA ILE A 79 15.98 -12.28 12.30
C ILE A 79 14.59 -12.83 12.69
N MET A 80 13.55 -12.57 11.89
CA MET A 80 12.18 -12.91 12.25
C MET A 80 11.87 -14.41 11.99
N PRO A 81 11.30 -15.17 12.95
CA PRO A 81 10.89 -16.54 12.71
C PRO A 81 9.80 -16.61 11.62
N GLY A 82 10.00 -17.48 10.63
CA GLY A 82 9.06 -17.63 9.51
C GLY A 82 9.24 -16.67 8.33
N GLN A 83 10.27 -15.82 8.34
CA GLN A 83 10.53 -14.85 7.27
C GLN A 83 10.62 -15.48 5.86
N ALA A 84 11.31 -16.61 5.72
CA ALA A 84 11.49 -17.28 4.43
C ALA A 84 10.14 -17.73 3.83
N TRP A 85 9.22 -18.17 4.68
CA TRP A 85 7.88 -18.56 4.26
C TRP A 85 7.05 -17.33 3.85
N ILE A 86 7.06 -16.25 4.66
CA ILE A 86 6.34 -15.00 4.37
C ILE A 86 6.82 -14.40 3.03
N ILE A 87 8.14 -14.36 2.81
CA ILE A 87 8.73 -13.84 1.57
C ILE A 87 8.34 -14.74 0.38
N ALA A 88 8.39 -16.07 0.53
CA ALA A 88 7.99 -16.99 -0.53
C ALA A 88 6.51 -16.80 -0.92
N GLN A 89 5.60 -16.66 0.05
CA GLN A 89 4.19 -16.44 -0.25
C GLN A 89 3.91 -15.06 -0.85
N THR A 90 4.63 -14.04 -0.40
CA THR A 90 4.45 -12.66 -0.89
C THR A 90 4.96 -12.49 -2.33
N LYS A 91 5.98 -13.26 -2.74
CA LYS A 91 6.49 -13.27 -4.12
C LYS A 91 5.47 -13.74 -5.15
N GLU A 92 4.52 -14.58 -4.73
CA GLU A 92 3.45 -15.06 -5.59
C GLU A 92 2.37 -14.00 -5.86
N VAL A 93 2.46 -12.81 -5.24
CA VAL A 93 1.55 -11.69 -5.45
C VAL A 93 2.22 -10.63 -6.32
N THR A 94 1.74 -10.47 -7.54
CA THR A 94 2.22 -9.41 -8.44
C THR A 94 1.85 -8.04 -7.85
N PHE A 95 2.84 -7.16 -7.68
CA PHE A 95 2.62 -5.80 -7.17
C PHE A 95 1.58 -5.02 -7.98
N LEU A 96 1.57 -5.18 -9.31
CA LEU A 96 0.58 -4.56 -10.20
C LEU A 96 -0.86 -4.95 -9.86
N ALA A 97 -1.10 -6.17 -9.36
CA ALA A 97 -2.45 -6.60 -8.96
C ALA A 97 -3.02 -5.76 -7.81
N THR A 98 -2.15 -5.23 -6.93
CA THR A 98 -2.55 -4.35 -5.82
C THR A 98 -2.91 -2.93 -6.27
N THR A 99 -2.52 -2.53 -7.48
CA THR A 99 -2.81 -1.17 -7.99
C THR A 99 -4.29 -0.98 -8.31
N THR A 100 -5.00 -2.04 -8.69
CA THR A 100 -6.42 -2.02 -9.05
C THR A 100 -7.32 -1.52 -7.91
N PRO A 101 -7.28 -2.10 -6.68
CA PRO A 101 -8.07 -1.55 -5.57
C PRO A 101 -7.64 -0.13 -5.20
N VAL A 102 -6.34 0.19 -5.26
CA VAL A 102 -5.86 1.55 -4.97
C VAL A 102 -6.45 2.57 -5.95
N LEU A 103 -6.43 2.29 -7.26
CA LEU A 103 -7.02 3.16 -8.28
C LEU A 103 -8.54 3.25 -8.13
N ALA A 104 -9.22 2.15 -7.80
CA ALA A 104 -10.66 2.16 -7.58
C ALA A 104 -11.05 3.07 -6.40
N TYR A 105 -10.35 2.96 -5.26
CA TYR A 105 -10.59 3.82 -4.10
C TYR A 105 -10.17 5.27 -4.35
N ALA A 106 -9.09 5.51 -5.08
CA ALA A 106 -8.71 6.85 -5.51
C ALA A 106 -9.82 7.46 -6.38
N GLY A 107 -10.33 6.72 -7.37
CA GLY A 107 -11.44 7.15 -8.22
C GLY A 107 -12.72 7.44 -7.43
N LEU A 108 -13.09 6.58 -6.48
CA LEU A 108 -14.24 6.80 -5.58
C LEU A 108 -14.05 8.05 -4.70
N SER A 109 -12.84 8.28 -4.19
CA SER A 109 -12.53 9.47 -3.40
C SER A 109 -12.63 10.74 -4.24
N LEU A 110 -12.08 10.71 -5.46
CA LEU A 110 -12.15 11.83 -6.41
C LEU A 110 -13.60 12.13 -6.83
N GLY A 111 -14.42 11.08 -7.01
CA GLY A 111 -15.83 11.19 -7.34
C GLY A 111 -16.66 11.96 -6.29
N LYS A 112 -16.25 11.95 -5.02
CA LYS A 112 -16.93 12.70 -3.95
C LYS A 112 -16.66 14.21 -4.02
N ASP A 113 -15.50 14.59 -4.55
CA ASP A 113 -15.03 15.98 -4.61
C ASP A 113 -15.12 16.60 -6.01
N LEU A 114 -15.94 16.05 -6.90
CA LEU A 114 -16.13 16.55 -8.28
C LEU A 114 -16.44 18.06 -8.35
N GLY A 115 -17.15 18.60 -7.35
CA GLY A 115 -17.44 20.02 -7.25
C GLY A 115 -16.18 20.88 -7.06
N ALA A 116 -15.21 20.43 -6.25
CA ALA A 116 -13.92 21.10 -6.08
C ALA A 116 -13.06 20.96 -7.34
N PHE A 117 -13.09 19.79 -7.98
CA PHE A 117 -12.42 19.56 -9.27
C PHE A 117 -12.92 20.51 -10.36
N ARG A 118 -14.24 20.76 -10.43
CA ARG A 118 -14.80 21.71 -11.39
C ARG A 118 -14.29 23.14 -11.18
N ARG A 119 -14.05 23.56 -9.94
CA ARG A 119 -13.51 24.89 -9.63
C ARG A 119 -12.05 25.04 -10.03
N LEU A 120 -11.24 24.00 -9.90
CA LEU A 120 -9.84 24.01 -10.34
C LEU A 120 -9.67 23.68 -11.84
N SER A 121 -10.59 22.92 -12.44
CA SER A 121 -10.65 22.45 -13.84
C SER A 121 -9.27 22.20 -14.47
N TRP A 122 -8.74 23.17 -15.21
CA TRP A 122 -7.48 23.02 -15.94
C TRP A 122 -6.23 23.19 -15.06
N ARG A 123 -6.32 23.93 -13.95
CA ARG A 123 -5.17 24.26 -13.08
C ARG A 123 -4.59 23.05 -12.36
N ILE A 124 -5.35 21.96 -12.24
CA ILE A 124 -4.90 20.72 -11.59
C ILE A 124 -3.77 20.06 -12.36
N ILE A 125 -3.83 20.07 -13.71
CA ILE A 125 -2.85 19.38 -14.56
C ILE A 125 -1.42 19.94 -14.36
N PRO A 126 -1.16 21.26 -14.54
CA PRO A 126 0.18 21.78 -14.35
C PRO A 126 0.65 21.68 -12.90
N VAL A 127 -0.25 21.80 -11.92
CA VAL A 127 0.11 21.65 -10.49
C VAL A 127 0.49 20.20 -10.18
N ALA A 128 -0.27 19.22 -10.65
CA ALA A 128 0.04 17.80 -10.46
C ALA A 128 1.35 17.41 -11.13
N LEU A 129 1.61 17.91 -12.34
CA LEU A 129 2.89 17.70 -13.03
C LEU A 129 4.05 18.32 -12.25
N ALA A 130 3.91 19.57 -11.80
CA ALA A 130 4.96 20.25 -11.02
C ALA A 130 5.24 19.55 -9.69
N VAL A 131 4.20 19.12 -8.97
CA VAL A 131 4.35 18.39 -7.69
C VAL A 131 4.97 17.02 -7.90
N THR A 132 4.53 16.26 -8.91
CA THR A 132 5.08 14.93 -9.20
C THR A 132 6.54 15.03 -9.66
N ALA A 133 6.85 15.97 -10.56
CA ALA A 133 8.20 16.22 -11.02
C ALA A 133 9.12 16.69 -9.88
N GLY A 134 8.65 17.64 -9.05
CA GLY A 134 9.42 18.14 -7.91
C GLY A 134 9.73 17.05 -6.89
N THR A 135 8.74 16.22 -6.54
CA THR A 135 8.92 15.10 -5.60
C THR A 135 9.89 14.06 -6.15
N PHE A 136 9.75 13.72 -7.44
CA PHE A 136 10.64 12.75 -8.10
C PHE A 136 12.09 13.25 -8.19
N ILE A 137 12.30 14.51 -8.60
CA ILE A 137 13.64 15.11 -8.73
C ILE A 137 14.32 15.19 -7.36
N CYS A 138 13.62 15.64 -6.31
CA CYS A 138 14.17 15.66 -4.96
C CYS A 138 14.53 14.25 -4.46
N ALA A 139 13.63 13.27 -4.63
CA ALA A 139 13.90 11.89 -4.24
C ALA A 139 15.10 11.30 -4.99
N ALA A 140 15.21 11.57 -6.31
CA ALA A 140 16.32 11.13 -7.13
C ALA A 140 17.65 11.80 -6.72
N ALA A 141 17.64 13.09 -6.39
CA ALA A 141 18.83 13.80 -5.92
C ALA A 141 19.34 13.24 -4.59
N VAL A 142 18.42 12.98 -3.64
CA VAL A 142 18.78 12.34 -2.35
C VAL A 142 19.31 10.92 -2.58
N ALA A 143 18.65 10.13 -3.43
CA ALA A 143 19.10 8.78 -3.76
C ALA A 143 20.50 8.79 -4.40
N HIS A 144 20.74 9.70 -5.35
CA HIS A 144 22.05 9.87 -5.99
C HIS A 144 23.13 10.22 -4.98
N PHE A 145 22.86 11.15 -4.06
CA PHE A 145 23.81 11.52 -3.01
C PHE A 145 24.14 10.35 -2.08
N VAL A 146 23.12 9.62 -1.60
CA VAL A 146 23.31 8.47 -0.70
C VAL A 146 24.05 7.33 -1.39
N LEU A 147 23.68 7.00 -2.62
CA LEU A 147 24.34 5.93 -3.38
C LEU A 147 25.79 6.27 -3.72
N HIS A 148 26.08 7.55 -3.96
CA HIS A 148 27.46 8.03 -4.16
C HIS A 148 28.30 7.90 -2.90
N MET A 149 27.72 8.24 -1.73
CA MET A 149 28.38 7.99 -0.44
C MET A 149 28.62 6.49 -0.17
N GLN A 150 27.74 5.62 -0.66
CA GLN A 150 27.90 4.16 -0.54
C GLN A 150 28.86 3.57 -1.59
N GLY A 151 29.34 4.35 -2.55
CA GLY A 151 30.26 3.90 -3.60
C GLY A 151 29.64 2.94 -4.62
N VAL A 152 28.30 2.92 -4.73
CA VAL A 152 27.57 2.07 -5.69
C VAL A 152 27.55 2.72 -7.09
N ILE A 153 27.67 4.05 -7.15
CA ILE A 153 27.81 4.91 -8.35
C ILE A 153 28.72 6.09 -8.03
#